data_AF-A0A838GA74-F1
#
_entry.id   AF-A0A838GA74-F1
#
_cell.length_a   1.000
_cell.length_b   1.000
_cell.length_c   1.000
_cell.angle_alpha   90.00
_cell.angle_beta   90.00
_cell.angle_gamma   90.00
#
_symmetry.space_group_name_H-M   'P 1'
#
loop_
_entity.id
_entity.type
_entity.pdbx_description
1 polymer ?
#
loop_
_entity_poly.entity_id
_entity_poly.type
_entity_poly.pdbx_seq_one_letter_code
_entity_poly.pdbx_strand_id
1 'polypeptide(L)' 'VCYCSTMNRIDLPHFIWAMESLVAGQVVNQIQVDPETERWAKIALQRMLDLPAKTAAKD' A
#
# COMPACT_ATOMS: atom_id res chain seq x y z
N VAL A 1 -15.58 -11.09 18.75
CA VAL A 1 -15.20 -11.05 17.31
C VAL A 1 -14.60 -9.69 17.03
N CYS A 2 -13.35 -9.62 16.59
CA CYS A 2 -12.69 -8.38 16.16
C CYS A 2 -12.49 -8.48 14.65
N TYR A 3 -13.28 -7.71 13.91
CA TYR A 3 -13.27 -7.72 12.45
C TYR A 3 -13.17 -6.29 11.97
N CYS A 4 -12.25 -6.04 11.04
CA CYS A 4 -12.14 -4.76 10.38
C CYS A 4 -13.01 -4.78 9.12
N SER A 5 -14.14 -4.09 9.17
CA SER A 5 -15.07 -3.96 8.04
C SER A 5 -14.43 -3.36 6.80
N THR A 6 -13.45 -2.46 6.98
CA THR A 6 -12.70 -1.88 5.86
C THR A 6 -11.81 -2.91 5.18
N MET A 7 -11.11 -3.76 5.94
CA MET A 7 -10.23 -4.78 5.36
C MET A 7 -11.00 -5.80 4.53
N ASN A 8 -12.21 -6.15 4.95
CA ASN A 8 -13.03 -7.11 4.24
C ASN A 8 -13.66 -6.58 2.95
N ARG A 9 -13.46 -5.29 2.62
CA ARG A 9 -13.77 -4.78 1.27
C ARG A 9 -12.75 -5.24 0.24
N ILE A 10 -11.60 -5.76 0.68
CA ILE A 10 -10.61 -6.41 -0.17
C ILE A 10 -10.99 -7.89 -0.25
N ASP A 11 -11.78 -8.23 -1.26
CA ASP A 11 -12.25 -9.59 -1.49
C ASP A 11 -11.75 -10.13 -2.84
N LEU A 12 -11.95 -11.43 -3.03
CA LEU A 12 -11.46 -12.13 -4.21
C LEU A 12 -12.12 -11.62 -5.52
N PRO A 13 -13.45 -11.42 -5.61
CA PRO A 13 -14.05 -10.85 -6.81
C PRO A 13 -13.47 -9.50 -7.23
N HIS A 14 -13.31 -8.55 -6.31
CA HIS A 14 -12.77 -7.23 -6.64
C HIS A 14 -11.28 -7.29 -7.00
N PHE A 15 -10.52 -8.20 -6.36
CA PHE A 15 -9.12 -8.42 -6.72
C PHE A 15 -8.96 -8.99 -8.13
N ILE A 16 -9.75 -10.02 -8.49
CA ILE A 16 -9.72 -10.61 -9.83
C ILE A 16 -10.03 -9.56 -10.88
N TRP A 17 -11.10 -8.76 -10.68
CA TRP A 17 -11.45 -7.70 -11.61
C TRP A 17 -10.34 -6.67 -11.81
N ALA A 18 -9.65 -6.27 -10.72
CA ALA A 18 -8.52 -5.35 -10.81
C ALA A 18 -7.37 -5.96 -11.65
N MET A 19 -7.09 -7.25 -11.46
CA MET A 19 -6.06 -7.95 -12.23
C MET A 19 -6.43 -8.13 -13.71
N GLU A 20 -7.67 -8.51 -14.01
CA GLU A 20 -8.17 -8.62 -15.39
C GLU A 20 -8.14 -7.29 -16.12
N SER A 21 -8.49 -6.19 -15.43
CA SER A 21 -8.41 -4.83 -15.96
C SER A 21 -6.97 -4.49 -16.37
N LEU A 22 -5.99 -4.80 -15.50
CA LEU A 22 -4.57 -4.58 -15.81
C LEU A 22 -4.10 -5.42 -17.02
N VAL A 23 -4.53 -6.68 -17.11
CA VAL A 23 -4.23 -7.55 -18.28
C VAL A 23 -4.84 -6.96 -19.56
N ALA A 24 -6.02 -6.37 -19.49
CA ALA A 24 -6.67 -5.65 -20.59
C ALA A 24 -6.05 -4.26 -20.87
N GLY A 25 -4.96 -3.88 -20.19
CA GLY A 25 -4.30 -2.59 -20.34
C GLY A 25 -5.05 -1.41 -19.70
N GLN A 26 -6.04 -1.68 -18.86
CA GLN A 26 -6.83 -0.66 -18.15
C GLN A 26 -6.33 -0.52 -16.71
N VAL A 27 -5.75 0.64 -16.38
CA VAL A 27 -5.34 0.93 -15.02
C VAL A 27 -6.53 1.46 -14.23
N VAL A 28 -6.96 0.70 -13.22
CA VAL A 28 -8.08 1.04 -12.35
C VAL A 28 -7.57 1.38 -10.95
N ASN A 29 -8.27 2.29 -10.25
CA ASN A 29 -7.98 2.65 -8.87
C ASN A 29 -6.51 3.07 -8.62
N GLN A 30 -5.88 3.73 -9.59
CA GLN A 30 -4.51 4.21 -9.44
C GLN A 30 -4.43 5.18 -8.27
N ILE A 31 -3.63 4.82 -7.27
CA ILE A 31 -3.41 5.69 -6.12
C ILE A 31 -2.52 6.84 -6.57
N GLN A 32 -3.01 8.06 -6.39
CA GLN A 32 -2.26 9.29 -6.61
C GLN A 32 -2.28 10.10 -5.32
N VAL A 33 -1.14 10.70 -5.00
CA VAL A 33 -0.97 11.54 -3.82
C VAL A 33 -0.49 12.90 -4.32
N ASP A 34 -0.98 13.98 -3.72
CA ASP A 34 -0.55 15.31 -4.12
C ASP A 34 0.95 15.52 -3.79
N PRO A 35 1.67 16.38 -4.53
CA PRO A 35 3.12 16.50 -4.40
C PRO A 35 3.61 16.93 -3.01
N GLU A 36 2.82 17.72 -2.28
CA GLU A 36 3.22 18.20 -0.96
C GLU A 36 3.11 17.07 0.07
N THR A 37 1.97 16.38 0.09
CA THR A 37 1.75 15.22 0.96
C THR A 37 2.76 14.12 0.67
N GLU A 38 3.00 13.81 -0.61
CA GLU A 38 3.98 12.81 -1.02
C GLU A 38 5.39 13.14 -0.50
N ARG A 39 5.82 14.41 -0.66
CA ARG A 39 7.15 14.86 -0.23
C ARG A 39 7.35 14.66 1.27
N TRP A 40 6.42 15.14 2.09
CA TRP A 40 6.56 15.08 3.53
C TRP A 40 6.37 13.65 4.08
N ALA A 41 5.43 12.88 3.52
CA ALA A 41 5.23 11.49 3.89
C ALA A 41 6.47 10.64 3.60
N LYS A 42 7.11 10.82 2.43
CA LYS A 42 8.35 10.11 2.08
C LYS A 42 9.49 10.42 3.06
N ILE A 43 9.66 11.67 3.48
CA ILE A 43 10.70 12.03 4.47
C ILE A 43 10.43 11.34 5.81
N ALA A 44 9.19 11.33 6.29
CA ALA A 44 8.83 10.68 7.54
C ALA A 44 9.05 9.16 7.48
N LEU A 45 8.63 8.52 6.39
CA LEU A 45 8.83 7.09 6.14
C LEU A 45 10.32 6.75 6.02
N GLN A 46 11.11 7.55 5.30
CA GLN A 46 12.55 7.34 5.18
C GLN A 46 13.24 7.38 6.54
N ARG A 47 12.92 8.39 7.36
CA ARG A 47 13.44 8.49 8.73
C ARG A 47 13.09 7.27 9.58
N MET A 48 11.89 6.70 9.41
CA MET A 48 11.48 5.48 10.11
C MET A 48 12.33 4.27 9.67
N LEU A 49 12.58 4.13 8.38
CA LEU A 49 13.34 3.02 7.80
C LEU A 49 14.85 3.13 8.05
N ASP A 50 15.39 4.34 8.18
CA ASP A 50 16.80 4.60 8.50
C ASP A 50 17.13 4.28 9.96
N LEU A 51 16.12 4.14 10.83
CA LEU A 51 16.37 3.72 12.21
C LEU A 51 16.92 2.29 12.21
N PRO A 52 17.94 2.01 13.02
CA PRO A 52 18.39 0.64 13.20
C PRO A 52 17.22 -0.19 13.72
N ALA A 53 16.93 -1.30 13.04
CA ALA A 53 15.99 -2.27 13.58
C ALA A 53 16.48 -2.69 14.98
N LYS A 54 15.58 -2.74 15.96
CA LYS A 54 15.91 -3.21 17.32
C LYS A 54 16.50 -4.63 17.34
N THR A 55 16.35 -5.36 16.24
CA THR A 55 16.96 -6.65 15.94
C THR A 55 17.59 -6.63 14.53
N ALA A 56 18.60 -5.79 14.32
CA ALA A 56 19.49 -5.91 13.17
C ALA A 56 20.48 -7.08 13.40
N ALA A 57 19.97 -8.31 13.34
CA ALA A 57 20.74 -9.54 13.15
C ALA A 57 19.77 -10.70 12.87
N LYS A 58 19.53 -10.99 11.60
CA LYS A 58 19.41 -12.35 11.10
C LYS A 58 19.72 -12.33 9.61
N ASP A 59 21.02 -12.20 9.33
CA ASP A 59 21.77 -12.93 8.31
C ASP A 59 23.26 -12.79 8.65
#